data_AF-A4I592-F1
#
_entry.id   AF-A4I592-F1
#
_cell.length_a   1.000
_cell.length_b   1.000
_cell.length_c   1.000
_cell.angle_alpha   90.00
_cell.angle_beta   90.00
_cell.angle_gamma   90.00
#
_symmetry.space_group_name_H-M   'P 1'
#
loop_
_entity.id
_entity.type
_entity.pdbx_description
1 polymer ?
#
loop_
_entity_poly.entity_id
_entity_poly.type
_entity_poly.pdbx_seq_one_letter_code
_entity_poly.pdbx_strand_id
1 'polypeptide(L)'
;MLRVCSVWCSNALHNSTPFVDGALQLMKLHLAHRNATADKNKVACHAIEQEFFREVEVFRPCFTMSASLEVAQQYSRRLYAALKYFRMDDDPLIRQLDLLLGRRAMQDGRHEGQRGFFKGARTSNTSAFGKGGEITHETLAEHAETTLPTELPHAPKVDLTAPRRPGALWINQRYRGHWVLQEPDIAITRSERREDPW
;
A
#
# COMPACT_ATOMS: atom_id res chain seq x y z
N MET A 1 26.41 27.65 -19.28
CA MET A 1 26.46 26.44 -20.14
C MET A 1 25.56 25.38 -19.52
N LEU A 2 24.31 25.29 -19.96
CA LEU A 2 23.33 24.33 -19.44
C LEU A 2 23.53 22.99 -20.15
N ARG A 3 24.14 22.02 -19.47
CA ARG A 3 24.28 20.64 -19.96
C ARG A 3 22.93 19.94 -19.84
N VAL A 4 22.31 19.74 -20.99
CA VAL A 4 21.20 18.82 -21.21
C VAL A 4 21.75 17.40 -21.08
N CYS A 5 21.47 16.70 -19.99
CA CYS A 5 21.71 15.27 -19.89
C CYS A 5 20.51 14.53 -20.48
N SER A 6 20.70 13.96 -21.67
CA SER A 6 19.76 13.05 -22.32
C SER A 6 19.54 11.81 -21.45
N VAL A 7 18.32 11.58 -21.01
CA VAL A 7 17.91 10.29 -20.43
C VAL A 7 17.72 9.33 -21.58
N TRP A 8 18.64 8.38 -21.73
CA TRP A 8 18.51 7.29 -22.68
C TRP A 8 17.46 6.30 -22.17
N CYS A 9 16.35 6.20 -22.89
CA CYS A 9 15.24 5.29 -22.63
C CYS A 9 15.67 3.84 -22.89
N SER A 10 15.99 3.10 -21.84
CA SER A 10 16.00 1.63 -21.88
C SER A 10 14.58 1.12 -21.58
N ASN A 11 13.90 0.62 -22.61
CA ASN A 11 12.64 -0.12 -22.52
C ASN A 11 12.86 -1.55 -21.98
N ALA A 12 13.45 -1.68 -20.79
CA ALA A 12 13.55 -2.97 -20.11
C ALA A 12 12.38 -3.10 -19.15
N LEU A 13 11.31 -3.75 -19.64
CA LEU A 13 10.30 -4.53 -18.91
C LEU A 13 9.99 -4.06 -17.47
N HIS A 14 8.75 -3.59 -17.27
CA HIS A 14 8.20 -2.93 -16.07
C HIS A 14 8.51 -1.43 -16.06
N ASN A 15 7.45 -0.59 -16.03
CA ASN A 15 7.51 0.87 -15.95
C ASN A 15 8.77 1.34 -15.20
N SER A 16 9.80 1.79 -15.92
CA SER A 16 11.02 2.33 -15.33
C SER A 16 10.66 3.67 -14.72
N THR A 17 9.98 3.63 -13.59
CA THR A 17 9.54 4.84 -12.93
C THR A 17 10.80 5.48 -12.39
N PRO A 18 11.12 6.73 -12.79
CA PRO A 18 12.26 7.47 -12.24
C PRO A 18 12.22 7.53 -10.70
N PHE A 19 11.04 7.29 -10.14
CA PHE A 19 10.81 7.08 -8.72
C PHE A 19 11.62 5.94 -8.11
N VAL A 20 11.58 4.73 -8.68
CA VAL A 20 12.27 3.57 -8.08
C VAL A 20 13.77 3.79 -8.12
N ASP A 21 14.28 4.31 -9.22
CA ASP A 21 15.72 4.60 -9.35
C ASP A 21 16.18 5.65 -8.33
N GLY A 22 15.46 6.78 -8.23
CA GLY A 22 15.74 7.79 -7.21
C GLY A 22 15.61 7.27 -5.77
N ALA A 23 14.58 6.46 -5.49
CA ALA A 23 14.40 5.87 -4.17
C ALA A 23 15.53 4.89 -3.82
N LEU A 24 15.96 4.06 -4.77
CA LEU A 24 17.10 3.16 -4.60
C LEU A 24 18.40 3.94 -4.43
N GLN A 25 18.59 5.03 -5.16
CA GLN A 25 19.77 5.89 -5.03
C GLN A 25 19.87 6.50 -3.62
N LEU A 26 18.77 7.03 -3.08
CA LEU A 26 18.72 7.52 -1.70
C LEU A 26 19.02 6.40 -0.69
N MET A 27 18.55 5.17 -0.92
CA MET A 27 18.85 4.04 -0.03
C MET A 27 20.32 3.61 -0.12
N LYS A 28 20.91 3.64 -1.33
CA LYS A 28 22.33 3.37 -1.53
C LYS A 28 23.18 4.37 -0.76
N LEU A 29 22.87 5.67 -0.85
CA LEU A 29 23.58 6.72 -0.10
C LEU A 29 23.39 6.57 1.42
N HIS A 30 22.19 6.21 1.87
CA HIS A 30 21.94 5.92 3.28
C HIS A 30 22.81 4.76 3.81
N LEU A 31 22.91 3.66 3.06
CA LEU A 31 23.76 2.52 3.42
C LEU A 31 25.25 2.86 3.31
N ALA A 32 25.65 3.60 2.26
CA ALA A 32 27.03 4.06 2.10
C ALA A 32 27.47 4.95 3.26
N HIS A 33 26.59 5.86 3.73
CA HIS A 33 26.88 6.70 4.90
C HIS A 33 27.06 5.85 6.17
N ARG A 34 26.21 4.84 6.39
CA ARG A 34 26.38 3.91 7.53
C ARG A 34 27.74 3.20 7.50
N ASN A 35 28.15 2.71 6.33
CA ASN A 35 29.46 2.08 6.16
C ASN A 35 30.60 3.07 6.41
N ALA A 36 30.53 4.28 5.82
CA ALA A 36 31.54 5.33 6.03
C ALA A 36 31.66 5.76 7.51
N THR A 37 30.53 5.80 8.24
CA THR A 37 30.55 6.08 9.69
C THR A 37 31.21 4.96 10.50
N ALA A 38 31.04 3.70 10.08
CA ALA A 38 31.71 2.56 10.71
C ALA A 38 33.23 2.61 10.50
N ASP A 39 33.66 3.02 9.30
CA ASP A 39 35.08 3.21 8.94
C ASP A 39 35.70 4.50 9.52
N LYS A 40 34.90 5.34 10.20
CA LYS A 40 35.28 6.67 10.74
C LYS A 40 35.85 7.62 9.68
N ASN A 41 35.49 7.44 8.41
CA ASN A 41 35.99 8.26 7.32
C ASN A 41 35.17 9.55 7.16
N LYS A 42 35.60 10.62 7.83
CA LYS A 42 34.92 11.92 7.83
C LYS A 42 34.75 12.53 6.43
N VAL A 43 35.72 12.32 5.54
CA VAL A 43 35.68 12.88 4.17
C VAL A 43 34.61 12.19 3.35
N ALA A 44 34.53 10.86 3.45
CA ALA A 44 33.48 10.09 2.79
C ALA A 44 32.10 10.43 3.34
N CYS A 45 31.93 10.55 4.66
CA CYS A 45 30.65 10.95 5.25
C CYS A 45 30.18 12.30 4.68
N HIS A 46 31.06 13.30 4.66
CA HIS A 46 30.71 14.63 4.16
C HIS A 46 30.35 14.64 2.67
N ALA A 47 31.09 13.89 1.84
CA ALA A 47 30.77 13.75 0.42
C ALA A 47 29.39 13.10 0.20
N ILE A 48 29.09 12.05 0.97
CA ILE A 48 27.82 11.32 0.89
C ILE A 48 26.65 12.20 1.37
N GLU A 49 26.84 12.99 2.43
CA GLU A 49 25.83 13.96 2.89
C GLU A 49 25.49 14.98 1.79
N GLN A 50 26.50 15.56 1.13
CA GLN A 50 26.28 16.50 0.02
C GLN A 50 25.54 15.87 -1.15
N GLU A 51 25.91 14.65 -1.54
CA GLU A 51 25.21 13.91 -2.59
C GLU A 51 23.79 13.58 -2.19
N PHE A 52 23.56 13.17 -0.94
CA PHE A 52 22.24 12.86 -0.43
C PHE A 52 21.30 14.08 -0.53
N PHE A 53 21.74 15.27 -0.10
CA PHE A 53 20.92 16.47 -0.22
C PHE A 53 20.61 16.86 -1.67
N ARG A 54 21.57 16.69 -2.59
CA ARG A 54 21.35 16.93 -4.03
C ARG A 54 20.31 15.97 -4.61
N GLU A 55 20.43 14.68 -4.30
CA GLU A 55 19.49 13.66 -4.77
C GLU A 55 18.09 13.83 -4.16
N VAL A 56 17.97 14.27 -2.90
CA VAL A 56 16.68 14.58 -2.28
C VAL A 56 15.95 15.70 -3.04
N GLU A 57 16.64 16.78 -3.42
CA GLU A 57 16.02 17.87 -4.18
C GLU A 57 15.54 17.42 -5.57
N VAL A 58 16.29 16.54 -6.24
CA VAL A 58 15.88 15.94 -7.53
C VAL A 58 14.71 14.97 -7.34
N PHE A 59 14.66 14.26 -6.22
CA PHE A 59 13.64 13.26 -5.94
C PHE A 59 12.28 13.86 -5.55
N ARG A 60 12.24 15.06 -4.94
CA ARG A 60 10.99 15.69 -4.45
C ARG A 60 9.88 15.82 -5.51
N PRO A 61 10.12 16.36 -6.73
CA PRO A 61 9.09 16.42 -7.77
C PRO A 61 8.62 15.04 -8.20
N CYS A 62 9.56 14.10 -8.33
CA CYS A 62 9.27 12.73 -8.71
C CYS A 62 8.36 12.05 -7.66
N PHE A 63 8.68 12.20 -6.38
CA PHE A 63 7.87 11.67 -5.29
C PHE A 63 6.46 12.26 -5.29
N THR A 64 6.33 13.58 -5.49
CA THR A 64 5.03 14.25 -5.50
C THR A 64 4.12 13.72 -6.61
N MET A 65 4.68 13.47 -7.81
CA MET A 65 3.94 12.89 -8.94
C MET A 65 3.55 11.42 -8.72
N SER A 66 4.39 10.66 -8.03
CA SER A 66 4.20 9.21 -7.84
C SER A 66 3.58 8.83 -6.50
N ALA A 67 3.23 9.79 -5.65
CA ALA A 67 2.81 9.55 -4.26
C ALA A 67 1.58 8.62 -4.14
N SER A 68 0.71 8.58 -5.14
CA SER A 68 -0.47 7.72 -5.18
C SER A 68 -0.18 6.30 -5.67
N LEU A 69 1.00 6.02 -6.23
CA LEU A 69 1.35 4.71 -6.75
C LEU A 69 1.65 3.73 -5.61
N GLU A 70 1.26 2.47 -5.79
CA GLU A 70 1.53 1.38 -4.85
C GLU A 70 3.03 1.24 -4.55
N VAL A 71 3.86 1.45 -5.57
CA VAL A 71 5.33 1.41 -5.46
C VAL A 71 5.82 2.46 -4.46
N ALA A 72 5.26 3.68 -4.47
CA ALA A 72 5.65 4.71 -3.51
C ALA A 72 5.31 4.31 -2.08
N GLN A 73 4.20 3.60 -1.88
CA GLN A 73 3.82 3.09 -0.57
C GLN A 73 4.79 2.03 -0.03
N GLN A 74 5.38 1.21 -0.91
CA GLN A 74 6.36 0.18 -0.51
C GLN A 74 7.67 0.81 0.00
N TYR A 75 8.15 1.87 -0.64
CA TYR A 75 9.41 2.53 -0.27
C TYR A 75 9.24 3.63 0.79
N SER A 76 8.02 4.11 1.04
CA SER A 76 7.73 5.23 1.95
C SER A 76 8.36 5.08 3.34
N ARG A 77 8.24 3.91 3.99
CA ARG A 77 8.83 3.64 5.31
C ARG A 77 10.36 3.72 5.30
N ARG A 78 10.99 3.20 4.24
CA ARG A 78 12.46 3.20 4.09
C ARG A 78 12.98 4.60 3.80
N LEU A 79 12.31 5.34 2.92
CA LEU A 79 12.61 6.75 2.64
C LEU A 79 12.47 7.62 3.88
N TYR A 80 11.39 7.45 4.65
CA TYR A 80 11.20 8.16 5.91
C TYR A 80 12.33 7.91 6.90
N ALA A 81 12.72 6.64 7.10
CA ALA A 81 13.84 6.28 7.97
C ALA A 81 15.19 6.86 7.49
N ALA A 82 15.43 6.86 6.18
CA ALA A 82 16.63 7.45 5.59
C ALA A 82 16.70 8.96 5.83
N LEU A 83 15.61 9.70 5.58
CA LEU A 83 15.55 11.14 5.80
C LEU A 83 15.72 11.50 7.29
N LYS A 84 15.09 10.75 8.19
CA LYS A 84 15.27 10.91 9.64
C LYS A 84 16.71 10.64 10.08
N TYR A 85 17.39 9.67 9.47
CA TYR A 85 18.79 9.38 9.77
C TYR A 85 19.71 10.56 9.42
N PHE A 86 19.46 11.24 8.30
CA PHE A 86 20.18 12.46 7.91
C PHE A 86 19.66 13.73 8.61
N ARG A 87 18.79 13.59 9.62
CA ARG A 87 18.24 14.69 10.46
C ARG A 87 17.47 15.76 9.68
N MET A 88 16.79 15.38 8.61
CA MET A 88 16.02 16.28 7.75
C MET A 88 14.59 16.52 8.24
N ASP A 89 14.42 16.85 9.53
CA ASP A 89 13.11 16.89 10.19
C ASP A 89 12.12 17.89 9.60
N ASP A 90 12.61 19.02 9.07
CA ASP A 90 11.79 20.09 8.50
C ASP A 90 11.54 19.94 6.98
N ASP A 91 11.98 18.83 6.38
CA ASP A 91 11.87 18.62 4.93
C ASP A 91 10.40 18.44 4.48
N PRO A 92 9.96 19.07 3.38
CA PRO A 92 8.60 18.89 2.85
C PRO A 92 8.29 17.42 2.52
N LEU A 93 9.30 16.64 2.13
CA LEU A 93 9.17 15.21 1.85
C LEU A 93 8.83 14.40 3.11
N ILE A 94 9.42 14.75 4.27
CA ILE A 94 9.06 14.13 5.54
C ILE A 94 7.59 14.42 5.87
N ARG A 95 7.15 15.67 5.73
CA ARG A 95 5.74 16.04 5.99
C ARG A 95 4.76 15.28 5.08
N GLN A 96 5.11 15.10 3.80
CA GLN A 96 4.30 14.29 2.87
C GLN A 96 4.28 12.82 3.28
N LEU A 97 5.43 12.26 3.68
CA LEU A 97 5.55 10.87 4.13
C LEU A 97 4.80 10.63 5.43
N ASP A 98 4.84 11.55 6.39
CA ASP A 98 4.08 11.47 7.65
C ASP A 98 2.58 11.39 7.39
N LEU A 99 2.07 12.21 6.45
CA LEU A 99 0.67 12.15 6.06
C LEU A 99 0.30 10.83 5.39
N LEU A 100 1.18 10.29 4.53
CA LEU A 100 0.93 9.00 3.86
C LEU A 100 0.97 7.83 4.84
N LEU A 101 1.98 7.78 5.70
CA LEU A 101 2.15 6.73 6.71
C LEU A 101 1.05 6.82 7.78
N GLY A 102 0.66 8.03 8.18
CA GLY A 102 -0.45 8.26 9.13
C GLY A 102 -1.80 7.84 8.54
N ARG A 103 -2.08 8.16 7.27
CA ARG A 103 -3.30 7.68 6.59
C ARG A 103 -3.34 6.17 6.50
N ARG A 104 -2.21 5.54 6.17
CA ARG A 104 -2.11 4.07 6.08
C ARG A 104 -2.30 3.41 7.44
N ALA A 105 -1.65 3.90 8.48
CA ALA A 105 -1.82 3.40 9.85
C ALA A 105 -3.29 3.53 10.33
N MET A 106 -3.96 4.64 10.01
CA MET A 106 -5.38 4.81 10.32
C MET A 106 -6.29 3.88 9.50
N GLN A 107 -5.92 3.56 8.25
CA GLN A 107 -6.67 2.62 7.42
C GLN A 107 -6.51 1.19 7.92
N ASP A 108 -5.28 0.77 8.25
CA ASP A 108 -4.97 -0.55 8.78
C ASP A 108 -5.67 -0.75 10.15
N GLY A 109 -5.62 0.25 11.02
CA GLY A 109 -6.28 0.20 12.34
C GLY A 109 -7.82 0.18 12.30
N ARG A 110 -8.43 0.65 11.21
CA ARG A 110 -9.90 0.53 11.01
C ARG A 110 -10.34 -0.89 10.71
N HIS A 111 -9.43 -1.75 10.22
CA HIS A 111 -9.73 -3.15 9.91
C HIS A 111 -9.51 -4.08 11.12
N GLU A 112 -8.60 -3.77 12.04
CA GLU A 112 -8.31 -4.63 13.20
C GLU A 112 -9.08 -4.28 14.48
N GLY A 113 -9.75 -3.11 14.56
CA GLY A 113 -10.25 -2.63 15.85
C GLY A 113 -11.41 -1.65 15.79
N GLN A 114 -12.58 -2.06 15.28
CA GLN A 114 -13.86 -1.45 15.70
C GLN A 114 -14.21 -1.82 17.17
N ARG A 115 -13.26 -1.72 18.10
CA ARG A 115 -13.59 -1.54 19.53
C ARG A 115 -13.62 -0.05 19.78
N GLY A 116 -14.77 0.57 19.47
CA GLY A 116 -15.03 1.97 19.76
C GLY A 116 -14.72 2.28 21.23
N PHE A 117 -13.76 3.18 21.44
CA PHE A 117 -13.37 3.70 22.77
C PHE A 117 -14.45 4.61 23.39
N PHE A 118 -15.57 4.84 22.70
CA PHE A 118 -16.73 5.53 23.27
C PHE A 118 -17.58 4.58 24.12
N LYS A 119 -17.24 4.55 25.40
CA LYS A 119 -18.03 3.96 26.49
C LYS A 119 -19.33 4.77 26.69
N GLY A 120 -20.30 4.65 25.79
CA GLY A 120 -21.55 5.43 25.92
C GLY A 120 -22.63 5.25 24.86
N ALA A 121 -22.33 4.75 23.65
CA ALA A 121 -23.34 4.61 22.60
C ALA A 121 -23.73 3.14 22.36
N ARG A 122 -24.32 2.51 23.38
CA ARG A 122 -25.18 1.33 23.17
C ARG A 122 -26.55 1.83 22.70
N THR A 123 -26.64 2.31 21.46
CA THR A 123 -27.94 2.55 20.83
C THR A 123 -28.40 1.27 20.16
N SER A 124 -29.47 0.74 20.72
CA SER A 124 -30.41 -0.22 20.14
C SER A 124 -30.65 0.01 18.63
N ASN A 125 -29.94 -0.73 17.77
CA ASN A 125 -30.31 -0.87 16.36
C ASN A 125 -30.87 -2.28 16.10
N THR A 126 -31.99 -2.55 16.75
CA THR A 126 -32.96 -3.57 16.34
C THR A 126 -34.16 -2.86 15.75
N SER A 127 -34.13 -2.58 14.44
CA SER A 127 -35.31 -2.62 13.56
C SER A 127 -34.94 -2.03 12.19
N ALA A 128 -35.31 -2.77 11.14
CA ALA A 128 -35.53 -2.33 9.76
C ALA A 128 -34.43 -1.50 9.07
N PHE A 129 -33.83 -2.10 8.03
CA PHE A 129 -32.99 -1.44 7.00
C PHE A 129 -31.54 -1.09 7.42
N GLY A 130 -30.55 -1.88 6.95
CA GLY A 130 -29.13 -1.47 6.90
C GLY A 130 -28.19 -2.09 7.96
N LYS A 131 -27.81 -3.37 7.80
CA LYS A 131 -26.63 -3.96 8.47
C LYS A 131 -25.37 -3.63 7.68
N GLY A 132 -24.83 -2.42 7.87
CA GLY A 132 -23.51 -2.02 7.41
C GLY A 132 -22.52 -2.01 8.57
N GLY A 133 -21.80 -3.12 8.77
CA GLY A 133 -20.79 -3.25 9.82
C GLY A 133 -20.80 -4.65 10.40
N GLU A 134 -19.76 -5.42 10.12
CA GLU A 134 -19.58 -6.81 10.54
C GLU A 134 -20.61 -7.80 9.96
N ILE A 135 -20.48 -8.09 8.66
CA ILE A 135 -21.14 -9.25 8.09
C ILE A 135 -20.37 -10.48 8.61
N THR A 136 -20.89 -11.09 9.68
CA THR A 136 -20.37 -12.37 10.18
C THR A 136 -20.35 -13.37 9.03
N HIS A 137 -19.28 -14.18 8.93
CA HIS A 137 -19.13 -15.20 7.87
C HIS A 137 -20.39 -16.07 7.72
N GLU A 138 -21.11 -16.31 8.81
CA GLU A 138 -22.39 -17.02 8.85
C GLU A 138 -23.51 -16.37 8.02
N THR A 139 -23.53 -15.04 7.90
CA THR A 139 -24.52 -14.33 7.06
C THR A 139 -24.18 -14.41 5.57
N LEU A 140 -22.89 -14.61 5.25
CA LEU A 140 -22.44 -14.82 3.87
C LEU A 140 -22.47 -16.28 3.46
N ALA A 141 -22.55 -17.21 4.42
CA ALA A 141 -22.56 -18.64 4.19
C ALA A 141 -23.83 -19.06 3.43
N GLU A 142 -23.69 -20.04 2.53
CA GLU A 142 -24.87 -20.70 1.96
C GLU A 142 -25.59 -21.51 3.04
N HIS A 143 -26.94 -21.51 2.99
CA HIS A 143 -27.74 -22.35 3.89
C HIS A 143 -27.52 -23.85 3.68
N ALA A 144 -27.09 -24.25 2.48
CA ALA A 144 -26.66 -25.60 2.13
C ALA A 144 -25.49 -25.47 1.16
N GLU A 145 -24.44 -26.27 1.35
CA GLU A 145 -23.27 -26.24 0.47
C GLU A 145 -23.65 -26.69 -0.95
N THR A 146 -23.63 -25.76 -1.90
CA THR A 146 -23.89 -26.06 -3.31
C THR A 146 -22.61 -26.06 -4.13
N THR A 147 -22.45 -27.06 -4.99
CA THR A 147 -21.38 -27.13 -5.98
C THR A 147 -21.96 -26.86 -7.35
N LEU A 148 -21.41 -25.87 -8.07
CA LEU A 148 -21.85 -25.56 -9.42
C LEU A 148 -21.27 -26.61 -10.40
N PRO A 149 -21.96 -26.92 -11.52
CA PRO A 149 -21.45 -27.86 -12.51
C PRO A 149 -20.07 -27.50 -13.07
N THR A 150 -19.73 -26.21 -13.12
CA THR A 150 -18.43 -25.68 -13.57
C THR A 150 -17.29 -25.96 -12.60
N GLU A 151 -17.61 -26.33 -11.36
CA GLU A 151 -16.67 -26.54 -10.26
C GLU A 151 -16.45 -28.03 -9.96
N LEU A 152 -17.01 -28.92 -10.80
CA LEU A 152 -16.84 -30.36 -10.65
C LEU A 152 -15.46 -30.82 -11.16
N PRO A 153 -14.82 -31.81 -10.52
CA PRO A 153 -15.36 -32.65 -9.44
C PRO A 153 -15.25 -32.04 -8.03
N HIS A 154 -14.36 -31.06 -7.84
CA HIS A 154 -14.13 -30.44 -6.53
C HIS A 154 -14.05 -28.93 -6.67
N ALA A 155 -14.91 -28.24 -5.92
CA ALA A 155 -14.86 -26.79 -5.83
C ALA A 155 -13.47 -26.32 -5.38
N PRO A 156 -12.93 -25.25 -6.00
CA PRO A 156 -11.63 -24.73 -5.60
C PRO A 156 -11.70 -24.26 -4.15
N LYS A 157 -10.67 -24.63 -3.37
CA LYS A 157 -10.58 -24.30 -1.95
C LYS A 157 -10.19 -22.83 -1.81
N VAL A 158 -11.16 -21.99 -1.52
CA VAL A 158 -10.93 -20.57 -1.23
C VAL A 158 -10.86 -20.38 0.27
N ASP A 159 -9.76 -19.80 0.75
CA ASP A 159 -9.66 -19.40 2.14
C ASP A 159 -10.45 -18.11 2.36
N LEU A 160 -11.67 -18.27 2.89
CA LEU A 160 -12.55 -17.14 3.20
C LEU A 160 -12.09 -16.36 4.44
N THR A 161 -11.14 -16.89 5.23
CA THR A 161 -10.63 -16.22 6.42
C THR A 161 -9.49 -15.24 6.09
N ALA A 162 -8.88 -15.37 4.91
CA ALA A 162 -7.86 -14.45 4.45
C ALA A 162 -8.43 -13.03 4.23
N PRO A 163 -7.68 -11.98 4.59
CA PRO A 163 -8.13 -10.60 4.37
C PRO A 163 -8.22 -10.33 2.86
N ARG A 164 -9.40 -9.86 2.42
CA ARG A 164 -9.64 -9.48 1.02
C ARG A 164 -8.86 -8.21 0.66
N ARG A 165 -8.63 -8.02 -0.64
CA ARG A 165 -8.10 -6.78 -1.24
C ARG A 165 -8.78 -5.52 -0.66
N PRO A 166 -8.03 -4.41 -0.44
CA PRO A 166 -8.61 -3.15 0.00
C PRO A 166 -9.71 -2.68 -0.97
N GLY A 167 -10.90 -2.41 -0.43
CA GLY A 167 -12.06 -1.97 -1.23
C GLY A 167 -12.83 -3.09 -1.93
N ALA A 168 -12.47 -4.36 -1.72
CA ALA A 168 -13.21 -5.52 -2.21
C ALA A 168 -14.64 -5.56 -1.66
N LEU A 169 -15.56 -6.04 -2.49
CA LEU A 169 -16.95 -6.28 -2.12
C LEU A 169 -17.09 -7.59 -1.35
N TRP A 170 -17.94 -7.55 -0.32
CA TRP A 170 -18.38 -8.74 0.41
C TRP A 170 -19.64 -9.26 -0.26
N ILE A 171 -19.47 -10.29 -1.08
CA ILE A 171 -20.56 -10.92 -1.83
C ILE A 171 -21.04 -12.13 -1.04
N ASN A 172 -22.36 -12.30 -0.91
CA ASN A 172 -22.94 -13.50 -0.31
C ASN A 172 -22.58 -14.72 -1.17
N GLN A 173 -22.17 -15.83 -0.55
CA GLN A 173 -21.70 -17.01 -1.27
C GLN A 173 -22.74 -17.52 -2.28
N ARG A 174 -24.04 -17.34 -2.03
CA ARG A 174 -25.12 -17.72 -2.95
C ARG A 174 -25.07 -16.99 -4.30
N TYR A 175 -24.56 -15.76 -4.33
CA TYR A 175 -24.54 -14.90 -5.52
C TYR A 175 -23.12 -14.71 -6.08
N ARG A 176 -22.21 -15.65 -5.78
CA ARG A 176 -20.77 -15.54 -6.09
C ARG A 176 -20.40 -15.68 -7.57
N GLY A 177 -21.26 -16.27 -8.39
CA GLY A 177 -20.93 -16.67 -9.76
C GLY A 177 -20.05 -17.93 -9.81
N HIS A 178 -18.83 -17.86 -9.27
CA HIS A 178 -17.89 -18.99 -9.14
C HIS A 178 -17.05 -18.83 -7.87
N TRP A 179 -16.62 -19.94 -7.26
CA TRP A 179 -15.74 -19.91 -6.08
C TRP A 179 -14.43 -19.14 -6.31
N VAL A 180 -13.78 -19.27 -7.48
CA VAL A 180 -12.51 -18.56 -7.78
C VAL A 180 -12.65 -17.05 -7.58
N LEU A 181 -13.79 -16.45 -7.95
CA LEU A 181 -14.06 -15.01 -7.76
C LEU A 181 -14.11 -14.55 -6.29
N GLN A 182 -14.15 -15.49 -5.36
CA GLN A 182 -14.08 -15.22 -3.92
C GLN A 182 -12.65 -15.20 -3.39
N GLU A 183 -11.63 -15.56 -4.19
CA GLU A 183 -10.23 -15.47 -3.80
C GLU A 183 -9.87 -14.02 -3.43
N PRO A 184 -9.09 -13.80 -2.36
CA PRO A 184 -8.84 -12.47 -1.81
C PRO A 184 -8.15 -11.53 -2.80
N ASP A 185 -7.34 -12.07 -3.71
CA ASP A 185 -6.56 -11.34 -4.70
C ASP A 185 -7.40 -10.85 -5.88
N ILE A 186 -8.44 -11.60 -6.27
CA ILE A 186 -9.31 -11.26 -7.41
C ILE A 186 -10.70 -10.78 -6.98
N ALA A 187 -11.01 -10.80 -5.69
CA ALA A 187 -12.29 -10.32 -5.16
C ALA A 187 -12.58 -8.90 -5.66
N ILE A 188 -13.67 -8.76 -6.43
CA ILE A 188 -14.00 -7.53 -7.15
C ILE A 188 -14.11 -6.31 -6.24
N THR A 189 -13.51 -5.19 -6.65
CA THR A 189 -13.60 -3.92 -5.92
C THR A 189 -14.84 -3.11 -6.30
N ARG A 190 -15.22 -2.14 -5.46
CA ARG A 190 -16.31 -1.19 -5.77
C ARG A 190 -16.09 -0.39 -7.06
N SER A 191 -14.84 -0.09 -7.39
CA SER A 191 -14.48 0.61 -8.63
C SER A 191 -14.60 -0.32 -9.83
N GLU A 192 -14.04 -1.53 -9.74
CA GLU A 192 -14.11 -2.55 -10.79
C GLU A 192 -15.56 -2.91 -11.10
N ARG A 193 -16.44 -3.00 -10.10
CA ARG A 193 -17.87 -3.33 -10.30
C ARG A 193 -18.64 -2.38 -11.21
N ARG A 194 -18.13 -1.17 -11.45
CA ARG A 194 -18.75 -0.22 -12.38
C ARG A 194 -18.46 -0.53 -13.84
N GLU A 195 -17.37 -1.24 -14.09
CA GLU A 195 -16.85 -1.56 -15.42
C GLU A 195 -17.06 -3.06 -15.71
N ASP A 196 -16.74 -3.92 -14.73
CA ASP A 196 -16.79 -5.37 -14.82
C ASP A 196 -17.96 -5.98 -14.01
N PRO A 197 -18.70 -6.94 -14.59
CA PRO A 197 -19.87 -7.54 -13.95
C PRO A 197 -19.54 -8.69 -12.97
N TRP A 198 -18.30 -9.18 -12.91
CA TRP A 198 -17.89 -10.32 -12.08
C TRP A 198 -16.56 -10.07 -11.41
#